data_AF-A0A350DEL7-F1
#
_entry.id   AF-A0A350DEL7-F1
#
_cell.length_a   1.000
_cell.length_b   1.000
_cell.length_c   1.000
_cell.angle_alpha   90.00
_cell.angle_beta   90.00
_cell.angle_gamma   90.00
#
_symmetry.space_group_name_H-M   'P 1'
#
loop_
_entity.id
_entity.type
_entity.pdbx_description
1 polymer ?
#
loop_
_entity_poly.entity_id
_entity_poly.type
_entity_poly.pdbx_seq_one_letter_code
_entity_poly.pdbx_strand_id
1 'polypeptide(L)'
;RTACMIAFIIAGASFLTSAMGFTQVPMKLAQAIGEMGLSPTMLLIALTLLLLIMGCFLDGISLILLVTAIIMPVVSAAGFDLIWFGIYLVIVVEMSQITPPVGFNLFV
;
A
#
# COMPACT_ATOMS: atom_id res chain seq x y z
N ARG A 1 -11.28 30.44 6.52
CA ARG A 1 -10.08 30.46 5.65
C ARG A 1 -9.33 29.12 5.71
N THR A 2 -8.93 28.66 6.89
CA THR A 2 -8.34 27.32 7.12
C THR A 2 -9.24 26.16 6.71
N ALA A 3 -10.55 26.23 6.98
CA ALA A 3 -11.51 25.20 6.56
C ALA A 3 -11.57 25.01 5.02
N CYS A 4 -11.49 26.09 4.23
CA CYS A 4 -11.44 25.99 2.76
C CYS A 4 -10.15 25.35 2.26
N MET A 5 -9.01 25.63 2.91
CA MET A 5 -7.71 25.02 2.55
C MET A 5 -7.72 23.52 2.86
N ILE A 6 -8.25 23.12 4.02
CA ILE A 6 -8.37 21.71 4.41
C ILE A 6 -9.33 20.97 3.48
N ALA A 7 -10.50 21.55 3.18
CA ALA A 7 -11.47 20.94 2.26
C ALA A 7 -10.89 20.74 0.85
N PHE A 8 -10.07 21.68 0.36
CA PHE A 8 -9.44 21.56 -0.95
C PHE A 8 -8.35 20.46 -0.98
N ILE A 9 -7.58 20.32 0.11
CA ILE A 9 -6.59 19.25 0.26
C ILE A 9 -7.28 17.87 0.30
N ILE A 10 -8.36 17.73 1.08
CA ILE A 10 -9.10 16.47 1.18
C ILE A 10 -9.74 16.11 -0.17
N ALA A 11 -10.37 17.08 -0.86
CA ALA A 11 -10.95 16.85 -2.17
C ALA A 11 -9.90 16.39 -3.21
N GLY A 12 -8.71 17.00 -3.20
CA GLY A 12 -7.59 16.58 -4.04
C GLY A 12 -7.07 15.19 -3.70
N ALA A 13 -6.94 14.87 -2.40
CA ALA A 13 -6.52 13.56 -1.93
C ALA A 13 -7.52 12.46 -2.31
N SER A 14 -8.82 12.66 -2.07
CA SER A 14 -9.88 11.68 -2.42
C SER A 14 -9.96 11.44 -3.93
N PHE A 15 -9.78 12.49 -4.74
CA PHE A 15 -9.71 12.37 -6.19
C PHE A 15 -8.50 11.53 -6.62
N LEU A 16 -7.34 11.75 -6.00
CA LEU A 16 -6.12 11.01 -6.30
C LEU A 16 -6.23 9.53 -5.92
N THR A 17 -6.75 9.21 -4.73
CA THR A 17 -7.02 7.83 -4.29
C THR A 17 -7.97 7.12 -5.27
N SER A 18 -9.04 7.81 -5.68
CA SER A 18 -10.00 7.26 -6.66
C SER A 18 -9.33 7.01 -8.02
N ALA A 19 -8.54 7.98 -8.52
CA ALA A 19 -7.82 7.86 -9.78
C ALA A 19 -6.79 6.71 -9.75
N MET A 20 -6.09 6.50 -8.63
CA MET A 20 -5.16 5.38 -8.47
C MET A 20 -5.88 4.03 -8.44
N GLY A 21 -7.06 3.95 -7.81
CA GLY A 21 -7.92 2.76 -7.84
C GLY A 21 -8.39 2.40 -9.25
N PHE A 22 -8.78 3.41 -10.06
CA PHE A 22 -9.18 3.21 -11.45
C PHE A 22 -8.02 2.85 -12.39
N THR A 23 -6.84 3.45 -12.19
CA THR A 23 -5.69 3.22 -13.07
C THR A 23 -4.96 1.90 -12.79
N GLN A 24 -5.27 1.22 -11.68
CA GLN A 24 -4.70 -0.08 -11.32
C GLN A 24 -3.16 -0.06 -11.24
N VAL A 25 -2.55 1.12 -11.09
CA VAL A 25 -1.08 1.31 -10.98
C VAL A 25 -0.50 0.50 -9.83
N PRO A 26 -1.09 0.50 -8.61
CA PRO A 26 -0.53 -0.27 -7.50
C PRO A 26 -0.59 -1.77 -7.78
N MET A 27 -1.64 -2.22 -8.49
CA MET A 27 -1.80 -3.61 -8.88
C MET A 27 -0.74 -4.03 -9.91
N LYS A 28 -0.51 -3.20 -10.94
CA LYS A 28 0.50 -3.47 -11.97
C LYS A 28 1.92 -3.52 -11.40
N LEU A 29 2.23 -2.64 -10.45
CA LEU A 29 3.55 -2.63 -9.80
C LEU A 29 3.73 -3.83 -8.86
N ALA A 30 2.71 -4.20 -8.08
CA ALA A 30 2.76 -5.40 -7.24
C ALA A 30 2.93 -6.68 -8.09
N GLN A 31 2.24 -6.75 -9.23
CA GLN A 31 2.38 -7.86 -10.18
C GLN A 31 3.79 -7.91 -10.77
N ALA A 32 4.36 -6.76 -11.17
CA ALA A 32 5.72 -6.69 -11.68
C ALA A 32 6.76 -7.20 -10.67
N ILE A 33 6.62 -6.86 -9.37
CA ILE A 33 7.49 -7.38 -8.30
C ILE A 33 7.32 -8.89 -8.12
N GLY A 34 6.09 -9.40 -8.24
CA GLY A 34 5.79 -10.83 -8.14
C GLY A 34 6.38 -11.66 -9.28
N GLU A 35 6.44 -11.10 -10.49
CA GLU A 35 6.98 -11.76 -11.69
C GLU A 35 8.52 -11.79 -11.74
N MET A 36 9.20 -10.94 -10.94
CA MET A 36 10.66 -10.85 -10.93
C MET A 36 11.37 -12.07 -10.30
N GLY A 37 10.64 -13.03 -9.71
CA GLY A 37 11.23 -14.26 -9.16
C GLY A 37 12.28 -14.00 -8.06
N LEU A 38 12.11 -12.91 -7.31
CA LEU A 38 13.07 -12.45 -6.31
C LEU A 38 13.20 -13.44 -5.14
N SER A 39 14.37 -13.42 -4.50
CA SER A 39 14.56 -14.17 -3.26
C SER A 39 13.59 -13.68 -2.16
N PRO A 40 13.17 -14.55 -1.23
CA PRO A 40 12.22 -14.24 -0.17
C PRO A 40 12.46 -12.91 0.56
N THR A 41 13.73 -12.61 0.86
CA THR A 41 14.13 -11.39 1.56
C THR A 41 14.08 -10.15 0.67
N MET A 42 14.47 -10.26 -0.61
CA MET A 42 14.39 -9.15 -1.57
C MET A 42 12.95 -8.82 -1.93
N LEU A 43 12.07 -9.82 -2.00
CA LEU A 43 10.63 -9.63 -2.18
C LEU A 43 10.04 -8.75 -1.06
N LEU A 44 10.34 -9.07 0.20
CA LEU A 44 9.88 -8.29 1.36
C LEU A 44 10.41 -6.86 1.35
N ILE A 45 11.68 -6.65 1.01
CA ILE A 45 12.26 -5.29 0.94
C ILE A 45 11.60 -4.46 -0.17
N ALA A 46 11.44 -5.05 -1.37
CA ALA A 46 10.77 -4.40 -2.48
C ALA A 46 9.30 -4.06 -2.17
N LEU A 47 8.59 -4.98 -1.53
CA LEU A 47 7.24 -4.76 -1.02
C LEU A 47 7.20 -3.63 0.01
N THR A 48 8.11 -3.62 0.99
CA THR A 48 8.15 -2.59 2.02
C THR A 48 8.29 -1.19 1.39
N LEU A 49 9.21 -1.04 0.44
CA LEU A 49 9.43 0.23 -0.25
C LEU A 49 8.22 0.65 -1.11
N LEU A 50 7.62 -0.29 -1.83
CA LEU A 50 6.41 -0.03 -2.60
C LEU A 50 5.23 0.37 -1.71
N LEU A 51 5.03 -0.35 -0.61
CA LEU A 51 3.96 -0.09 0.36
C LEU A 51 4.16 1.24 1.09
N LEU A 52 5.40 1.64 1.35
CA LEU A 52 5.74 2.95 1.90
C LEU A 52 5.30 4.07 0.95
N ILE A 53 5.62 3.96 -0.34
CA ILE A 53 5.29 4.99 -1.34
C ILE A 53 3.78 5.00 -1.63
N MET A 54 3.15 3.82 -1.75
CA MET A 54 1.73 3.71 -2.05
C MET A 54 0.83 4.05 -0.85
N GLY A 55 1.31 3.79 0.37
CA GLY A 55 0.67 4.21 1.62
C GLY A 55 0.46 5.72 1.72
N CYS A 56 1.20 6.49 0.91
CA CYS A 56 1.01 7.91 0.84
C CYS A 56 -0.25 8.35 0.07
N PHE A 57 -0.80 7.50 -0.78
CA PHE A 57 -1.87 7.90 -1.70
C PHE A 57 -3.16 7.09 -1.49
N LEU A 58 -3.03 5.91 -0.89
CA LEU A 58 -4.10 4.95 -0.69
C LEU A 58 -4.35 4.72 0.80
N ASP A 59 -5.60 4.47 1.15
CA ASP A 59 -5.97 4.06 2.50
C ASP A 59 -5.46 2.64 2.81
N GLY A 60 -5.22 2.37 4.10
CA GLY A 60 -4.65 1.09 4.54
C GLY A 60 -5.48 -0.13 4.14
N ILE A 61 -6.81 -0.03 4.16
CA ILE A 61 -7.70 -1.14 3.82
C ILE A 61 -7.59 -1.49 2.33
N SER A 62 -7.65 -0.48 1.45
CA SER A 62 -7.45 -0.67 0.01
C SER A 62 -6.08 -1.29 -0.31
N LEU A 63 -5.03 -0.86 0.38
CA LEU A 63 -3.69 -1.41 0.23
C LEU A 63 -3.59 -2.88 0.66
N ILE A 64 -4.13 -3.21 1.83
CA ILE A 64 -4.14 -4.59 2.35
C ILE A 64 -4.86 -5.52 1.37
N LEU A 65 -6.04 -5.13 0.89
CA LEU A 65 -6.83 -5.93 -0.06
C LEU A 65 -6.08 -6.14 -1.37
N LEU A 66 -5.49 -5.08 -1.92
CA LEU A 66 -4.76 -5.13 -3.19
C LEU A 66 -3.54 -6.05 -3.10
N VAL A 67 -2.73 -5.88 -2.07
CA VAL A 67 -1.49 -6.64 -1.91
C VAL A 67 -1.79 -8.10 -1.62
N THR A 68 -2.76 -8.35 -0.76
CA THR A 68 -3.20 -9.71 -0.43
C THR A 68 -3.70 -10.45 -1.69
N ALA A 69 -4.49 -9.80 -2.55
CA ALA A 69 -5.01 -10.44 -3.76
C ALA A 69 -3.91 -10.84 -4.78
N ILE A 70 -2.83 -10.07 -4.85
CA ILE A 70 -1.78 -10.23 -5.88
C ILE A 70 -0.58 -11.02 -5.38
N ILE A 71 -0.16 -10.75 -4.14
CA ILE A 71 1.10 -11.24 -3.58
C ILE A 71 0.92 -12.55 -2.81
N MET A 72 -0.30 -12.88 -2.36
CA MET A 72 -0.59 -14.18 -1.72
C MET A 72 -0.11 -15.39 -2.54
N PRO A 73 -0.35 -15.50 -3.87
CA PRO A 73 0.17 -16.62 -4.65
C PRO A 73 1.71 -16.63 -4.75
N VAL A 74 2.35 -15.46 -4.71
CA VAL A 74 3.82 -15.33 -4.77
C VAL A 74 4.46 -15.75 -3.45
N VAL A 75 3.86 -15.34 -2.32
CA VAL A 75 4.33 -15.63 -0.95
C VAL A 75 4.14 -17.10 -0.61
N SER A 76 3.02 -17.70 -1.01
CA SER A 76 2.79 -19.14 -0.83
C SER A 76 3.72 -19.98 -1.69
N ALA A 77 4.03 -19.55 -2.92
CA ALA A 77 5.04 -20.18 -3.77
C ALA A 77 6.47 -20.03 -3.22
N ALA A 78 6.77 -18.92 -2.55
CA ALA A 78 8.04 -18.67 -1.88
C ALA A 78 8.20 -19.41 -0.53
N GLY A 79 7.15 -20.11 -0.07
CA GLY A 79 7.18 -20.92 1.16
C GLY A 79 7.08 -20.13 2.47
N PHE A 80 6.60 -18.88 2.41
CA PHE A 80 6.36 -18.07 3.61
C PHE A 80 5.09 -18.50 4.34
N ASP A 81 5.13 -18.39 5.67
CA ASP A 81 3.94 -18.52 6.51
C ASP A 81 3.01 -17.31 6.29
N LEU A 82 1.77 -17.58 5.89
CA LEU A 82 0.78 -16.54 5.57
C LEU A 82 0.39 -15.71 6.81
N ILE A 83 0.45 -16.28 8.02
CA ILE A 83 0.14 -15.57 9.26
C ILE A 83 1.23 -14.52 9.51
N TRP A 84 2.50 -14.91 9.39
CA TRP A 84 3.62 -13.98 9.54
C TRP A 84 3.63 -12.90 8.47
N PHE A 85 3.32 -13.27 7.22
CA PHE A 85 3.17 -12.29 6.15
C PHE A 85 2.03 -11.31 6.43
N GLY A 86 0.89 -11.77 6.95
CA GLY A 86 -0.22 -10.91 7.35
C GLY A 86 0.15 -9.93 8.45
N ILE A 87 0.86 -10.38 9.49
CA ILE A 87 1.36 -9.51 10.56
C ILE A 87 2.32 -8.46 10.00
N TYR A 88 3.29 -8.89 9.18
CA TYR A 88 4.22 -8.00 8.49
C TYR A 88 3.49 -6.96 7.64
N LEU A 89 2.50 -7.39 6.84
CA LEU A 89 1.73 -6.53 5.95
C LEU A 89 1.01 -5.44 6.73
N VAL A 90 0.31 -5.80 7.80
CA VAL A 90 -0.40 -4.84 8.66
C VAL A 90 0.58 -3.85 9.27
N ILE A 91 1.70 -4.33 9.82
CA ILE A 91 2.73 -3.45 10.40
C ILE A 91 3.28 -2.46 9.38
N VAL A 92 3.60 -2.91 8.17
CA VAL A 92 4.14 -2.04 7.10
C VAL A 92 3.11 -1.03 6.61
N VAL A 93 1.84 -1.41 6.49
CA VAL A 93 0.75 -0.52 6.08
C VAL A 93 0.45 0.54 7.14
N GLU A 94 0.52 0.19 8.42
CA GLU A 94 0.37 1.19 9.49
C GLU A 94 1.59 2.12 9.54
N MET A 95 2.81 1.59 9.33
CA MET A 95 4.01 2.43 9.23
C MET A 95 4.00 3.38 8.02
N SER A 96 3.46 2.95 6.88
CA SER A 96 3.42 3.79 5.67
C SER A 96 2.46 4.96 5.80
N GLN A 97 1.43 4.85 6.64
CA GLN A 97 0.50 5.94 6.94
C GLN A 97 1.05 6.94 7.97
N ILE A 98 2.16 6.63 8.65
CA ILE A 98 2.86 7.55 9.57
C ILE A 98 3.88 8.44 8.83
N THR A 99 4.48 7.91 7.76
CA THR A 99 5.50 8.62 6.94
C THR A 99 4.78 9.43 5.84
N PRO A 100 5.23 10.65 5.47
CA PRO A 100 4.36 11.73 4.94
C PRO A 100 3.53 11.23 3.75
N PRO A 101 2.21 11.07 3.95
CA PRO A 101 1.23 12.03 4.39
C PRO A 101 0.51 11.55 5.66
N VAL A 102 0.73 12.30 6.71
CA VAL A 102 0.05 12.22 8.02
C VAL A 102 -1.45 12.60 7.96
N GLY A 103 -2.08 12.50 6.79
CA GLY A 103 -3.36 13.15 6.45
C GLY A 103 -4.62 12.29 6.63
N PHE A 104 -4.53 10.97 6.78
CA PHE A 104 -5.72 10.13 6.98
C PHE A 104 -5.84 9.68 8.44
N ASN A 105 -4.77 9.16 9.04
CA ASN A 105 -4.73 8.70 10.45
C ASN A 105 -4.78 9.83 11.51
N LEU A 106 -4.59 11.11 11.13
CA LEU A 106 -4.77 12.26 12.04
C LEU A 106 -6.08 13.02 11.82
N PHE A 107 -6.84 12.67 10.78
CA PHE A 107 -8.10 13.34 10.42
C PHE A 107 -9.32 12.45 10.69
N VAL A 108 -9.10 11.19 11.09
CA VAL A 108 -10.08 10.23 11.62
C VAL A 108 -9.62 9.77 13.00
#